data_AF-A0A7S0WP19-F1
#
_entry.id   AF-A0A7S0WP19-F1
#
_cell.length_a   1.000
_cell.length_b   1.000
_cell.length_c   1.000
_cell.angle_alpha   90.00
_cell.angle_beta   90.00
_cell.angle_gamma   90.00
#
_symmetry.space_group_name_H-M   'P 1'
#
loop_
_entity.id
_entity.type
_entity.pdbx_description
1 polymer ?
#
loop_
_entity_poly.entity_id
_entity_poly.type
_entity_poly.pdbx_seq_one_letter_code
_entity_poly.pdbx_strand_id
1 'polypeptide(L)'
;MRQRATLWVCAVYLTWYESARSPGVDAATLSQGVPHAHLRPAKNPLLRRNSPEQLVAFSVADKQAAEQYRKMKVYGIYREIKETERMRQWLPKVGVNGAMDVYEREHKPCHSEGHPVGHAAALLDDYLPHLLEACGDRCSKGCFHGIIQGLLTKRGLRGHHHLIVGSRTGSIRKRVDASHPNGALAHNSGVNISLICMMHETRAVVDEGECYHAVGHAVLALTLRSTPLGSPSPEGSPLAPPHPRMDVPKGDPTAAVEQEPALAAAEAACVNLFSNTAAQHYCATGLYMQWFMTQPRLEPLRIASWMAYYVKRPPDTAECDASSFPAACFVYKWRQIVSQVYDSETLKLQRAYGSPYGSCLALPQETPARLGCIFGIAGALMEQHNTHSATFAADYCAPLEAEAEARACVDGALFRAGKYFSGARMRAECAAFADPRLSELCAAVGA
;
A
#
# COMPACT_ATOMS: atom_id res chain seq x y z
N MET A 1 15.80 -8.90 30.22
CA MET A 1 15.38 -8.19 28.99
C MET A 1 15.35 -9.09 27.73
N ARG A 2 16.12 -10.19 27.63
CA ARG A 2 16.13 -11.08 26.45
C ARG A 2 14.84 -11.89 26.19
N GLN A 3 14.06 -12.25 27.22
CA GLN A 3 12.80 -13.00 27.04
C GLN A 3 11.61 -12.16 26.52
N ARG A 4 11.70 -10.82 26.48
CA ARG A 4 10.61 -9.97 25.98
C ARG A 4 10.59 -9.81 24.45
N ALA A 5 11.72 -10.07 23.77
CA ALA A 5 11.81 -9.91 22.31
C ALA A 5 11.22 -11.10 21.55
N THR A 6 11.44 -12.33 22.01
CA THR A 6 10.87 -13.55 21.40
C THR A 6 9.34 -13.60 21.54
N LEU A 7 8.80 -13.09 22.66
CA LEU A 7 7.35 -12.97 22.85
C LEU A 7 6.71 -11.93 21.93
N TRP A 8 7.43 -10.91 21.47
CA TRP A 8 6.89 -9.89 20.58
C TRP A 8 6.67 -10.42 19.16
N VAL A 9 7.62 -11.21 18.65
CA VAL A 9 7.47 -11.88 17.34
C VAL A 9 6.35 -12.93 17.44
N CYS A 10 6.27 -13.75 18.48
CA CYS A 10 5.15 -14.70 18.58
C CYS A 10 3.78 -14.02 18.83
N ALA A 11 3.71 -12.93 19.61
CA ALA A 11 2.45 -12.28 19.96
C ALA A 11 1.84 -11.47 18.80
N VAL A 12 2.66 -10.76 18.00
CA VAL A 12 2.20 -10.07 16.77
C VAL A 12 1.70 -11.10 15.74
N TYR A 13 2.27 -12.30 15.72
CA TYR A 13 1.95 -13.34 14.75
C TYR A 13 0.74 -14.20 15.17
N LEU A 14 0.55 -14.45 16.48
CA LEU A 14 -0.69 -15.06 16.99
C LEU A 14 -1.90 -14.12 16.86
N THR A 15 -1.71 -12.80 16.96
CA THR A 15 -2.78 -11.82 16.72
C THR A 15 -3.11 -11.67 15.23
N TRP A 16 -2.14 -11.78 14.33
CA TRP A 16 -2.41 -11.95 12.89
C TRP A 16 -3.31 -13.18 12.64
N TYR A 17 -3.01 -14.30 13.29
CA TYR A 17 -3.77 -15.55 13.20
C TYR A 17 -5.21 -15.45 13.76
N GLU A 18 -5.40 -14.81 14.92
CA GLU A 18 -6.75 -14.64 15.51
C GLU A 18 -7.61 -13.61 14.77
N SER A 19 -7.00 -12.63 14.09
CA SER A 19 -7.72 -11.59 13.33
C SER A 19 -8.16 -12.09 11.95
N ALA A 20 -7.37 -12.98 11.33
CA ALA A 20 -7.76 -13.70 10.12
C ALA A 20 -8.95 -14.64 10.37
N ARG A 21 -9.20 -15.05 11.62
CA ARG A 21 -10.40 -15.79 12.05
C ARG A 21 -11.64 -14.90 12.22
N SER A 22 -11.93 -14.01 11.27
CA SER A 22 -13.35 -13.72 11.06
C SER A 22 -14.01 -15.03 10.63
N PRO A 23 -15.07 -15.52 11.30
CA PRO A 23 -15.78 -16.71 10.85
C PRO A 23 -16.13 -16.46 9.39
N GLY A 24 -15.57 -17.27 8.50
CA GLY A 24 -15.71 -17.11 7.07
C GLY A 24 -17.19 -16.97 6.77
N VAL A 25 -17.61 -15.77 6.35
CA VAL A 25 -18.85 -15.63 5.63
C VAL A 25 -18.63 -16.48 4.39
N ASP A 26 -19.27 -17.64 4.36
CA ASP A 26 -19.07 -18.65 3.34
C ASP A 26 -19.13 -17.97 1.96
N ALA A 27 -18.10 -18.15 1.13
CA ALA A 27 -18.03 -17.50 -0.18
C ALA A 27 -19.25 -17.87 -1.06
N ALA A 28 -19.87 -19.03 -0.78
CA ALA A 28 -21.15 -19.42 -1.35
C ALA A 28 -22.31 -18.49 -0.94
N THR A 29 -22.31 -17.95 0.27
CA THR A 29 -23.30 -16.98 0.78
C THR A 29 -23.11 -15.59 0.18
N LEU A 30 -21.87 -15.19 -0.16
CA LEU A 30 -21.59 -13.93 -0.88
C LEU A 30 -21.87 -14.03 -2.39
N SER A 31 -21.85 -15.24 -2.96
CA SER A 31 -22.19 -15.49 -4.37
C SER A 31 -23.69 -15.54 -4.66
N GLN A 32 -24.54 -15.63 -3.62
CA GLN A 32 -25.95 -15.29 -3.76
C GLN A 32 -26.02 -13.78 -3.91
N GLY A 33 -25.86 -13.31 -5.15
CA GLY A 33 -25.86 -11.90 -5.50
C GLY A 33 -26.93 -11.19 -4.70
N VAL A 34 -26.50 -10.26 -3.84
CA VAL A 34 -27.41 -9.34 -3.16
C VAL A 34 -28.36 -8.86 -4.25
N PRO A 35 -29.67 -9.11 -4.16
CA PRO A 35 -30.59 -8.65 -5.18
C PRO A 35 -30.32 -7.15 -5.32
N HIS A 36 -29.83 -6.73 -6.48
CA HIS A 36 -29.74 -5.31 -6.84
C HIS A 36 -31.18 -4.84 -7.00
N ALA A 37 -31.88 -4.72 -5.87
CA ALA A 37 -33.23 -4.24 -5.79
C ALA A 37 -33.21 -2.81 -6.30
N HIS A 38 -33.65 -2.64 -7.55
CA HIS A 38 -34.03 -1.39 -8.21
C HIS A 38 -33.56 -0.12 -7.49
N LEU A 39 -32.25 0.08 -7.37
CA LEU A 39 -31.70 1.40 -7.16
C LEU A 39 -32.04 2.13 -8.45
N ARG A 40 -32.93 3.13 -8.36
CA ARG A 40 -33.24 4.03 -9.47
C ARG A 40 -31.92 4.37 -10.16
N PRO A 41 -31.81 4.30 -11.50
CA PRO A 41 -30.56 4.56 -12.21
C PRO A 41 -29.95 5.84 -11.63
N ALA A 42 -28.82 5.67 -10.95
CA ALA A 42 -28.28 6.70 -10.10
C ALA A 42 -28.05 7.93 -10.97
N LYS A 43 -28.69 9.05 -10.61
CA LYS A 43 -28.38 10.36 -11.21
C LYS A 43 -26.94 10.80 -10.92
N ASN A 44 -26.17 10.00 -10.18
CA ASN A 44 -24.78 10.27 -9.86
C ASN A 44 -23.93 10.21 -11.15
N PRO A 45 -23.35 11.33 -11.60
CA PRO A 45 -22.51 11.35 -12.80
C PRO A 45 -21.29 10.43 -12.70
N LEU A 46 -20.84 10.06 -11.49
CA LEU A 46 -19.69 9.17 -11.28
C LEU A 46 -19.96 7.70 -11.67
N LEU A 47 -21.22 7.27 -11.66
CA LEU A 47 -21.65 5.89 -11.96
C LEU A 47 -22.13 5.70 -13.40
N ARG A 48 -22.03 6.73 -14.25
CA ARG A 48 -22.55 6.67 -15.63
C ARG A 48 -21.82 5.62 -16.47
N ARG A 49 -22.57 4.94 -17.32
CA ARG A 49 -22.04 4.22 -18.49
C ARG A 49 -21.77 5.23 -19.60
N ASN A 50 -20.63 5.10 -20.25
CA ASN A 50 -20.16 6.07 -21.24
C ASN A 50 -20.37 5.57 -22.65
N SER A 51 -20.45 6.51 -23.59
CA SER A 51 -20.42 6.16 -25.02
C SER A 51 -19.01 5.72 -25.44
N PRO A 52 -18.89 4.90 -26.50
CA PRO A 52 -17.59 4.52 -27.05
C PRO A 52 -16.69 5.72 -27.38
N GLU A 53 -17.25 6.81 -27.90
CA GLU A 53 -16.50 8.02 -28.27
C GLU A 53 -15.86 8.69 -27.04
N GLN A 54 -16.57 8.73 -25.91
CA GLN A 54 -16.05 9.28 -24.66
C GLN A 54 -14.89 8.44 -24.12
N LEU A 55 -14.98 7.12 -24.23
CA LEU A 55 -13.92 6.20 -23.81
C LEU A 55 -12.67 6.32 -24.70
N VAL A 56 -12.86 6.49 -26.01
CA VAL A 56 -11.76 6.74 -26.96
C VAL A 56 -11.09 8.08 -26.67
N ALA A 57 -11.85 9.16 -26.47
CA ALA A 57 -11.30 10.47 -26.14
C ALA A 57 -10.48 10.43 -24.83
N PHE A 58 -10.97 9.72 -23.81
CA PHE A 58 -10.23 9.53 -22.57
C PHE A 58 -8.95 8.72 -22.76
N SER A 59 -9.00 7.60 -23.49
CA SER A 59 -7.81 6.78 -23.82
C SER A 59 -6.73 7.60 -24.54
N VAL A 60 -7.11 8.45 -25.49
CA VAL A 60 -6.17 9.32 -26.20
C VAL A 60 -5.52 10.34 -25.24
N ALA A 61 -6.34 11.02 -24.42
CA ALA A 61 -5.83 11.96 -23.43
C ALA A 61 -4.93 11.28 -22.39
N ASP A 62 -5.22 10.02 -22.07
CA ASP A 62 -4.43 9.20 -21.16
C ASP A 62 -3.04 8.88 -21.70
N LYS A 63 -2.97 8.38 -22.92
CA LYS A 63 -1.69 8.12 -23.60
C LYS A 63 -0.84 9.38 -23.72
N GLN A 64 -1.46 10.53 -24.01
CA GLN A 64 -0.77 11.82 -24.07
C GLN A 64 -0.19 12.23 -22.71
N ALA A 65 -0.97 12.08 -21.63
CA ALA A 65 -0.53 12.39 -20.28
C ALA A 65 0.60 11.45 -19.83
N ALA A 66 0.45 10.14 -20.05
CA ALA A 66 1.47 9.14 -19.73
C ALA A 66 2.82 9.46 -20.42
N GLU A 67 2.79 9.85 -21.70
CA GLU A 67 3.97 10.27 -22.44
C GLU A 67 4.56 11.59 -21.89
N GLN A 68 3.72 12.55 -21.49
CA GLN A 68 4.18 13.77 -20.83
C GLN A 68 4.86 13.47 -19.49
N TYR A 69 4.30 12.61 -18.65
CA TYR A 69 4.90 12.23 -17.36
C TYR A 69 6.24 11.50 -17.55
N ARG A 70 6.33 10.61 -18.55
CA ARG A 70 7.57 9.95 -18.94
C ARG A 70 8.65 10.98 -19.27
N LYS A 71 8.32 12.02 -20.04
CA LYS A 71 9.26 13.11 -20.40
C LYS A 71 9.67 13.96 -19.20
N MET A 72 8.75 14.22 -18.28
CA MET A 72 9.03 15.06 -17.10
C MET A 72 9.85 14.34 -16.01
N LYS A 73 10.08 13.02 -16.12
CA LYS A 73 10.69 12.21 -15.06
C LYS A 73 10.01 12.41 -13.69
N VAL A 74 8.69 12.62 -13.70
CA VAL A 74 7.89 12.82 -12.47
C VAL A 74 7.52 11.44 -11.93
N TYR A 75 8.02 11.11 -10.74
CA TYR A 75 7.80 9.82 -10.11
C TYR A 75 7.01 9.97 -8.79
N GLY A 76 6.41 8.87 -8.34
CA GLY A 76 5.80 8.77 -7.02
C GLY A 76 4.59 9.69 -6.80
N ILE A 77 4.53 10.28 -5.61
CA ILE A 77 3.42 11.11 -5.14
C ILE A 77 3.12 12.32 -6.05
N TYR A 78 4.14 12.89 -6.70
CA TYR A 78 3.92 14.01 -7.63
C TYR A 78 3.18 13.57 -8.90
N ARG A 79 3.45 12.35 -9.38
CA ARG A 79 2.68 11.77 -10.48
C ARG A 79 1.25 11.59 -10.02
N GLU A 80 1.04 10.97 -8.86
CA GLU A 80 -0.29 10.73 -8.30
C GLU A 80 -1.11 12.03 -8.13
N ILE A 81 -0.52 13.12 -7.62
CA ILE A 81 -1.19 14.41 -7.48
C ILE A 81 -1.62 14.99 -8.84
N LYS A 82 -0.71 15.00 -9.81
CA LYS A 82 -1.02 15.52 -11.16
C LYS A 82 -2.07 14.66 -11.86
N GLU A 83 -1.99 13.35 -11.70
CA GLU A 83 -2.96 12.40 -12.24
C GLU A 83 -4.33 12.56 -11.58
N THR A 84 -4.36 12.76 -10.26
CA THR A 84 -5.60 13.03 -9.52
C THR A 84 -6.28 14.30 -10.03
N GLU A 85 -5.54 15.39 -10.22
CA GLU A 85 -6.11 16.64 -10.74
C GLU A 85 -6.62 16.48 -12.17
N ARG A 86 -5.89 15.74 -13.02
CA ARG A 86 -6.36 15.37 -14.36
C ARG A 86 -7.65 14.55 -14.28
N MET A 87 -7.70 13.54 -13.41
CA MET A 87 -8.90 12.71 -13.21
C MET A 87 -10.09 13.53 -12.73
N ARG A 88 -9.92 14.54 -11.85
CA ARG A 88 -11.02 15.42 -11.43
C ARG A 88 -11.70 16.14 -12.58
N GLN A 89 -10.98 16.43 -13.66
CA GLN A 89 -11.53 17.06 -14.87
C GLN A 89 -12.26 16.05 -15.78
N TRP A 90 -11.83 14.79 -15.75
CA TRP A 90 -12.36 13.73 -16.61
C TRP A 90 -13.52 12.95 -15.99
N LEU A 91 -13.48 12.67 -14.68
CA LEU A 91 -14.51 11.89 -14.00
C LEU A 91 -15.94 12.43 -14.18
N PRO A 92 -16.20 13.76 -14.22
CA PRO A 92 -17.54 14.26 -14.55
C PRO A 92 -18.03 13.88 -15.96
N LYS A 93 -17.09 13.60 -16.88
CA LYS A 93 -17.37 13.27 -18.29
C LYS A 93 -17.47 11.76 -18.52
N VAL A 94 -16.58 10.99 -17.90
CA VAL A 94 -16.44 9.53 -18.14
C VAL A 94 -16.80 8.65 -16.94
N GLY A 95 -17.16 9.23 -15.80
CA GLY A 95 -17.38 8.47 -14.57
C GLY A 95 -16.16 7.68 -14.10
N VAL A 96 -16.28 7.02 -12.95
CA VAL A 96 -15.23 6.13 -12.42
C VAL A 96 -15.15 4.87 -13.27
N ASN A 97 -16.29 4.27 -13.62
CA ASN A 97 -16.36 3.05 -14.41
C ASN A 97 -15.65 3.18 -15.76
N GLY A 98 -15.87 4.28 -16.49
CA GLY A 98 -15.22 4.49 -17.78
C GLY A 98 -13.71 4.68 -17.68
N ALA A 99 -13.24 5.41 -16.67
CA ALA A 99 -11.81 5.56 -16.44
C ALA A 99 -11.15 4.21 -16.13
N MET A 100 -11.77 3.40 -15.26
CA MET A 100 -11.28 2.08 -14.90
C MET A 100 -11.32 1.09 -16.09
N ASP A 101 -12.34 1.16 -16.95
CA ASP A 101 -12.41 0.32 -18.17
C ASP A 101 -11.22 0.56 -19.10
N VAL A 102 -10.74 1.81 -19.18
CA VAL A 102 -9.56 2.16 -19.96
C VAL A 102 -8.30 1.64 -19.29
N TYR A 103 -8.12 1.83 -17.99
CA TYR A 103 -6.92 1.37 -17.29
C TYR A 103 -6.80 -0.14 -17.24
N GLU A 104 -7.89 -0.86 -16.98
CA GLU A 104 -7.88 -2.32 -17.02
C GLU A 104 -7.61 -2.85 -18.41
N ARG A 105 -7.98 -2.14 -19.47
CA ARG A 105 -7.68 -2.55 -20.85
C ARG A 105 -6.22 -2.29 -21.21
N GLU A 106 -5.68 -1.14 -20.81
CA GLU A 106 -4.39 -0.63 -21.31
C GLU A 106 -3.19 -0.97 -20.41
N HIS A 107 -3.44 -1.28 -19.14
CA HIS A 107 -2.40 -1.49 -18.14
C HIS A 107 -2.61 -2.80 -17.37
N LYS A 108 -2.59 -3.98 -18.02
CA LYS A 108 -2.70 -5.24 -17.28
C LYS A 108 -1.34 -5.75 -16.80
N PRO A 109 -1.17 -6.09 -15.50
CA PRO A 109 -2.10 -5.84 -14.38
C PRO A 109 -2.07 -4.37 -13.93
N CYS A 110 -3.24 -3.80 -13.58
CA CYS A 110 -3.32 -2.42 -13.07
C CYS A 110 -3.51 -2.43 -11.56
N HIS A 111 -2.94 -1.41 -10.91
CA HIS A 111 -3.14 -1.13 -9.48
C HIS A 111 -2.90 0.35 -9.19
N SER A 112 -1.67 0.81 -9.40
CA SER A 112 -1.28 2.22 -9.17
C SER A 112 -2.07 3.20 -10.03
N GLU A 113 -2.55 2.77 -11.21
CA GLU A 113 -3.36 3.56 -12.12
C GLU A 113 -4.75 3.84 -11.54
N GLY A 114 -5.27 2.94 -10.70
CA GLY A 114 -6.55 3.12 -10.01
C GLY A 114 -6.50 4.16 -8.89
N HIS A 115 -5.33 4.35 -8.24
CA HIS A 115 -5.17 5.30 -7.13
C HIS A 115 -5.69 6.71 -7.48
N PRO A 116 -5.22 7.38 -8.55
CA PRO A 116 -5.69 8.73 -8.89
C PRO A 116 -7.18 8.79 -9.27
N VAL A 117 -7.77 7.71 -9.77
CA VAL A 117 -9.22 7.63 -10.08
C VAL A 117 -10.02 7.70 -8.80
N GLY A 118 -9.72 6.81 -7.85
CA GLY A 118 -10.40 6.76 -6.56
C GLY A 118 -10.21 8.04 -5.75
N HIS A 119 -9.00 8.59 -5.76
CA HIS A 119 -8.67 9.84 -5.08
C HIS A 119 -9.50 10.99 -5.66
N ALA A 120 -9.53 11.14 -6.98
CA ALA A 120 -10.33 12.16 -7.64
C ALA A 120 -11.83 11.96 -7.39
N ALA A 121 -12.31 10.72 -7.35
CA ALA A 121 -13.71 10.41 -7.04
C ALA A 121 -14.09 10.86 -5.63
N ALA A 122 -13.27 10.54 -4.62
CA ALA A 122 -13.47 10.97 -3.23
C ALA A 122 -13.37 12.50 -3.03
N LEU A 123 -12.69 13.21 -3.94
CA LEU A 123 -12.70 14.67 -3.95
C LEU A 123 -14.03 15.23 -4.48
N LEU A 124 -14.70 14.50 -5.38
CA LEU A 124 -15.96 14.90 -6.03
C LEU A 124 -17.23 14.43 -5.28
N ASP A 125 -17.18 13.30 -4.57
CA ASP A 125 -18.29 12.74 -3.79
C ASP A 125 -17.78 12.31 -2.40
N ASP A 126 -18.54 12.63 -1.36
CA ASP A 126 -18.22 12.32 0.05
C ASP A 126 -19.01 11.11 0.58
N TYR A 127 -19.87 10.50 -0.25
CA TYR A 127 -20.69 9.36 0.12
C TYR A 127 -20.00 8.03 -0.22
N LEU A 128 -19.35 7.45 0.79
CA LEU A 128 -18.53 6.24 0.67
C LEU A 128 -19.25 5.08 -0.07
N PRO A 129 -20.54 4.75 0.18
CA PRO A 129 -21.18 3.66 -0.55
C PRO A 129 -21.22 3.84 -2.07
N HIS A 130 -21.41 5.06 -2.59
CA HIS A 130 -21.32 5.30 -4.04
C HIS A 130 -19.91 5.07 -4.57
N LEU A 131 -18.91 5.53 -3.82
CA LEU A 131 -17.50 5.37 -4.20
C LEU A 131 -17.10 3.88 -4.21
N LEU A 132 -17.54 3.12 -3.21
CA LEU A 132 -17.30 1.67 -3.13
C LEU A 132 -17.99 0.91 -4.27
N GLU A 133 -19.24 1.26 -4.59
CA GLU A 133 -19.95 0.70 -5.75
C GLU A 133 -19.24 1.02 -7.07
N ALA A 134 -18.70 2.23 -7.20
CA ALA A 134 -18.00 2.67 -8.40
C ALA A 134 -16.63 2.00 -8.59
N CYS A 135 -15.87 1.85 -7.50
CA CYS A 135 -14.52 1.30 -7.56
C CYS A 135 -14.48 -0.23 -7.46
N GLY A 136 -15.35 -0.86 -6.65
CA GLY A 136 -15.29 -2.29 -6.42
C GLY A 136 -13.88 -2.79 -6.06
N ASP A 137 -13.51 -3.96 -6.60
CA ASP A 137 -12.17 -4.55 -6.56
C ASP A 137 -11.30 -4.15 -7.78
N ARG A 138 -11.74 -3.17 -8.57
CA ARG A 138 -11.15 -2.80 -9.87
C ARG A 138 -9.71 -2.31 -9.77
N CYS A 139 -8.93 -2.63 -10.80
CA CYS A 139 -7.47 -2.54 -10.80
C CYS A 139 -6.85 -3.05 -9.50
N SER A 140 -7.12 -4.31 -9.15
CA SER A 140 -6.53 -4.96 -7.98
C SER A 140 -6.70 -4.11 -6.72
N LYS A 141 -7.89 -3.54 -6.50
CA LYS A 141 -8.24 -2.64 -5.37
C LYS A 141 -7.57 -1.26 -5.36
N GLY A 142 -6.81 -0.89 -6.39
CA GLY A 142 -6.14 0.40 -6.46
C GLY A 142 -7.10 1.60 -6.46
N CYS A 143 -8.28 1.45 -7.08
CA CYS A 143 -9.33 2.48 -7.03
C CYS A 143 -9.81 2.72 -5.59
N PHE A 144 -10.01 1.65 -4.82
CA PHE A 144 -10.38 1.75 -3.42
C PHE A 144 -9.28 2.43 -2.57
N HIS A 145 -8.00 2.11 -2.78
CA HIS A 145 -6.90 2.79 -2.09
C HIS A 145 -6.95 4.31 -2.28
N GLY A 146 -7.18 4.73 -3.53
CA GLY A 146 -7.39 6.13 -3.89
C GLY A 146 -8.54 6.79 -3.13
N ILE A 147 -9.68 6.11 -2.97
CA ILE A 147 -10.83 6.64 -2.22
C ILE A 147 -10.42 6.96 -0.79
N ILE A 148 -9.75 6.03 -0.11
CA ILE A 148 -9.33 6.21 1.28
C ILE A 148 -8.33 7.37 1.40
N GLN A 149 -7.35 7.45 0.50
CA GLN A 149 -6.42 8.58 0.41
C GLN A 149 -7.17 9.90 0.23
N GLY A 150 -8.11 9.98 -0.72
CA GLY A 150 -8.88 11.19 -1.00
C GLY A 150 -9.77 11.63 0.16
N LEU A 151 -10.52 10.70 0.77
CA LEU A 151 -11.41 11.01 1.89
C LEU A 151 -10.62 11.53 3.11
N LEU A 152 -9.47 10.93 3.42
CA LEU A 152 -8.66 11.31 4.58
C LEU A 152 -7.90 12.62 4.33
N THR A 153 -7.32 12.79 3.13
CA THR A 153 -6.57 14.01 2.80
C THR A 153 -7.47 15.23 2.60
N LYS A 154 -8.68 15.07 2.03
CA LYS A 154 -9.68 16.15 1.90
C LYS A 154 -10.09 16.73 3.26
N ARG A 155 -10.21 15.87 4.28
CA ARG A 155 -10.61 16.28 5.64
C ARG A 155 -9.50 16.95 6.43
N GLY A 156 -8.28 16.43 6.34
CA GLY A 156 -7.10 17.07 6.94
C GLY A 156 -6.92 18.53 6.48
N LEU A 157 -7.40 18.87 5.28
CA LEU A 157 -7.34 20.23 4.72
C LEU A 157 -8.49 21.16 5.13
N ARG A 158 -9.61 20.66 5.67
CA ARG A 158 -10.84 21.45 5.81
C ARG A 158 -11.53 21.42 7.18
N GLY A 159 -10.95 20.75 8.17
CA GLY A 159 -11.32 20.88 9.59
C GLY A 159 -12.72 20.42 10.03
N HIS A 160 -13.74 20.32 9.17
CA HIS A 160 -15.14 20.16 9.62
C HIS A 160 -16.09 19.39 8.68
N HIS A 161 -15.62 18.57 7.74
CA HIS A 161 -16.53 17.82 6.86
C HIS A 161 -16.93 16.45 7.45
N HIS A 162 -18.21 16.25 7.73
CA HIS A 162 -18.78 14.97 8.14
C HIS A 162 -18.65 13.92 7.03
N LEU A 163 -18.12 12.73 7.35
CA LEU A 163 -18.33 11.55 6.52
C LEU A 163 -19.80 11.15 6.60
N ILE A 164 -20.48 11.14 5.46
CA ILE A 164 -21.83 10.59 5.41
C ILE A 164 -21.67 9.08 5.24
N VAL A 165 -21.55 8.40 6.39
CA VAL A 165 -21.77 6.96 6.46
C VAL A 165 -23.27 6.75 6.60
N GLY A 166 -23.94 6.37 5.51
CA GLY A 166 -25.33 5.97 5.56
C GLY A 166 -25.43 4.45 5.57
N SER A 167 -26.16 3.87 6.53
CA SER A 167 -26.72 2.54 6.33
C SER A 167 -28.03 2.67 5.55
N ARG A 168 -28.49 1.59 4.91
CA ARG A 168 -29.82 1.52 4.26
C ARG A 168 -30.99 1.84 5.21
N THR A 169 -30.77 1.84 6.53
CA THR A 169 -31.82 2.07 7.54
C THR A 169 -31.78 3.46 8.19
N GLY A 170 -30.82 4.32 7.82
CA GLY A 170 -30.76 5.71 8.28
C GLY A 170 -29.35 6.29 8.24
N SER A 171 -29.22 7.56 7.88
CA SER A 171 -27.93 8.26 7.92
C SER A 171 -27.55 8.63 9.35
N ILE A 172 -26.56 7.95 9.93
CA ILE A 172 -25.99 8.36 11.22
C ILE A 172 -25.02 9.50 10.94
N ARG A 173 -25.50 10.74 11.08
CA ARG A 173 -24.61 11.92 11.17
C ARG A 173 -24.01 11.98 12.57
N LYS A 174 -22.97 11.19 12.84
CA LYS A 174 -22.25 11.30 14.12
C LYS A 174 -21.36 12.53 14.08
N ARG A 175 -21.65 13.53 14.91
CA ARG A 175 -20.74 14.63 15.22
C ARG A 175 -19.74 14.06 16.24
N VAL A 176 -18.45 14.12 15.93
CA VAL A 176 -17.37 13.62 16.80
C VAL A 176 -16.71 14.83 17.44
N ASP A 177 -16.73 14.90 18.78
CA ASP A 177 -16.11 15.98 19.55
C ASP A 177 -14.58 15.82 19.61
N ALA A 178 -13.87 16.95 19.49
CA ALA A 178 -12.44 17.04 19.21
C ALA A 178 -11.54 17.26 20.46
N SER A 179 -11.90 16.76 21.64
CA SER A 179 -11.31 17.19 22.92
C SER A 179 -10.38 16.17 23.64
N HIS A 180 -9.59 15.36 22.91
CA HIS A 180 -8.59 14.46 23.52
C HIS A 180 -7.14 14.97 23.31
N PRO A 181 -6.09 14.51 24.05
CA PRO A 181 -4.74 15.09 23.93
C PRO A 181 -3.72 14.44 22.97
N ASN A 182 -4.05 13.35 22.25
CA ASN A 182 -3.05 12.63 21.41
C ASN A 182 -3.20 12.88 19.89
N GLY A 183 -2.40 13.80 19.32
CA GLY A 183 -1.99 13.82 17.90
C GLY A 183 -2.95 14.44 16.86
N ALA A 184 -2.44 15.36 16.03
CA ALA A 184 -3.16 16.08 14.97
C ALA A 184 -3.87 15.18 13.92
N LEU A 185 -3.44 13.94 13.72
CA LEU A 185 -4.09 12.95 12.84
C LEU A 185 -5.34 12.30 13.47
N ALA A 186 -5.31 12.03 14.79
CA ALA A 186 -6.44 11.48 15.52
C ALA A 186 -7.48 12.57 15.85
N HIS A 187 -7.04 13.81 16.08
CA HIS A 187 -7.93 14.93 16.42
C HIS A 187 -8.65 15.56 15.24
N ASN A 188 -7.99 15.70 14.09
CA ASN A 188 -8.54 16.50 13.00
C ASN A 188 -9.50 15.75 12.07
N SER A 189 -9.56 14.42 12.13
CA SER A 189 -10.37 13.68 11.17
C SER A 189 -11.81 13.43 11.63
N GLY A 190 -12.12 13.44 12.94
CA GLY A 190 -13.47 13.16 13.47
C GLY A 190 -14.06 11.83 12.96
N VAL A 191 -13.22 10.98 12.40
CA VAL A 191 -13.57 9.79 11.65
C VAL A 191 -12.77 8.69 12.31
N ASN A 192 -13.48 7.77 12.93
CA ASN A 192 -12.85 6.56 13.42
C ASN A 192 -12.41 5.75 12.19
N ILE A 193 -11.16 5.91 11.77
CA ILE A 193 -10.62 5.27 10.57
C ILE A 193 -10.76 3.75 10.65
N SER A 194 -10.60 3.19 11.84
CA SER A 194 -10.87 1.76 12.08
C SER A 194 -12.32 1.37 11.76
N LEU A 195 -13.28 2.27 12.01
CA LEU A 195 -14.69 2.02 11.69
C LEU A 195 -14.92 1.92 10.19
N ILE A 196 -14.25 2.72 9.36
CA ILE A 196 -14.37 2.62 7.88
C ILE A 196 -14.01 1.22 7.41
N CYS A 197 -12.91 0.65 7.93
CA CYS A 197 -12.46 -0.69 7.54
C CYS A 197 -13.34 -1.81 8.09
N MET A 198 -14.00 -1.58 9.24
CA MET A 198 -14.92 -2.55 9.85
C MET A 198 -16.35 -2.46 9.30
N MET A 199 -16.69 -1.44 8.51
CA MET A 199 -18.02 -1.32 7.91
C MET A 199 -18.32 -2.48 6.97
N HIS A 200 -19.54 -3.00 7.04
CA HIS A 200 -19.99 -4.09 6.18
C HIS A 200 -19.85 -3.73 4.69
N GLU A 201 -20.17 -2.49 4.31
CA GLU A 201 -20.03 -2.02 2.92
C GLU A 201 -18.58 -2.07 2.43
N THR A 202 -17.62 -1.70 3.28
CA THR A 202 -16.20 -1.78 2.95
C THR A 202 -15.74 -3.24 2.85
N ARG A 203 -16.12 -4.07 3.83
CA ARG A 203 -15.76 -5.50 3.90
C ARG A 203 -16.37 -6.32 2.76
N ALA A 204 -17.47 -5.83 2.17
CA ALA A 204 -18.08 -6.43 1.00
C ALA A 204 -17.26 -6.22 -0.29
N VAL A 205 -16.33 -5.27 -0.29
CA VAL A 205 -15.54 -4.88 -1.48
C VAL A 205 -14.05 -5.19 -1.31
N VAL A 206 -13.52 -4.97 -0.11
CA VAL A 206 -12.11 -5.21 0.20
C VAL A 206 -11.95 -5.94 1.53
N ASP A 207 -10.90 -6.74 1.64
CA ASP A 207 -10.50 -7.27 2.93
C ASP A 207 -9.98 -6.17 3.87
N GLU A 208 -10.03 -6.44 5.17
CA GLU A 208 -9.64 -5.46 6.19
C GLU A 208 -8.17 -5.06 6.07
N GLY A 209 -7.29 -6.00 5.73
CA GLY A 209 -5.86 -5.75 5.55
C GLY A 209 -5.59 -4.73 4.45
N GLU A 210 -6.24 -4.88 3.30
CA GLU A 210 -6.17 -3.93 2.18
C GLU A 210 -6.78 -2.56 2.54
N CYS A 211 -7.80 -2.51 3.40
CA CYS A 211 -8.28 -1.24 3.95
C CYS A 211 -7.26 -0.55 4.86
N TYR A 212 -6.67 -1.28 5.81
CA TYR A 212 -5.63 -0.74 6.68
C TYR A 212 -4.39 -0.32 5.88
N HIS A 213 -4.04 -1.07 4.82
CA HIS A 213 -3.00 -0.70 3.87
C HIS A 213 -3.30 0.65 3.19
N ALA A 214 -4.50 0.83 2.67
CA ALA A 214 -4.93 2.10 2.09
C ALA A 214 -4.84 3.27 3.09
N VAL A 215 -5.16 3.03 4.36
CA VAL A 215 -4.98 4.03 5.44
C VAL A 215 -3.52 4.41 5.59
N GLY A 216 -2.60 3.46 5.54
CA GLY A 216 -1.16 3.69 5.58
C GLY A 216 -0.67 4.73 4.56
N HIS A 217 -1.13 4.60 3.31
CA HIS A 217 -0.84 5.57 2.26
C HIS A 217 -1.30 6.98 2.64
N ALA A 218 -2.52 7.10 3.15
CA ALA A 218 -3.11 8.37 3.55
C ALA A 218 -2.38 8.99 4.76
N VAL A 219 -2.00 8.17 5.74
CA VAL A 219 -1.26 8.59 6.94
C VAL A 219 0.05 9.25 6.53
N LEU A 220 0.86 8.60 5.67
CA LEU A 220 2.11 9.22 5.22
C LEU A 220 1.85 10.52 4.46
N ALA A 221 0.89 10.52 3.52
CA ALA A 221 0.56 11.71 2.73
C ALA A 221 0.13 12.90 3.60
N LEU A 222 -0.59 12.64 4.70
CA LEU A 222 -0.97 13.66 5.68
C LEU A 222 0.23 14.14 6.49
N THR A 223 1.07 13.22 7.01
CA THR A 223 2.25 13.59 7.80
C THR A 223 3.23 14.45 7.00
N LEU A 224 3.52 14.08 5.74
CA LEU A 224 4.39 14.86 4.86
C LEU A 224 3.84 16.28 4.57
N ARG A 225 2.52 16.49 4.63
CA ARG A 225 1.90 17.81 4.46
C ARG A 225 1.89 18.63 5.76
N SER A 226 1.89 17.97 6.91
CA SER A 226 1.86 18.63 8.21
C SER A 226 3.24 19.06 8.71
N THR A 227 4.31 18.46 8.22
CA THR A 227 5.68 18.88 8.54
C THR A 227 5.95 20.24 7.87
N PRO A 228 6.22 21.32 8.63
CA PRO A 228 6.62 22.60 8.06
C PRO A 228 7.88 22.38 7.22
N LEU A 229 7.79 22.59 5.90
CA LEU A 229 8.95 22.52 5.00
C LEU A 229 9.83 23.76 5.23
N GLY A 230 10.60 23.74 6.31
CA GLY A 230 11.50 24.83 6.70
C GLY A 230 10.77 26.13 7.07
N SER A 231 11.44 26.96 7.87
CA SER A 231 10.98 28.33 8.10
C SER A 231 10.85 29.06 6.76
N PRO A 232 9.77 29.82 6.51
CA PRO A 232 9.67 30.62 5.29
C PRO A 232 10.92 31.50 5.18
N SER A 233 11.63 31.40 4.06
CA SER A 233 12.74 32.29 3.76
C SER A 233 12.23 33.74 3.89
N PRO A 234 12.90 34.62 4.65
CA PRO A 234 12.39 35.94 5.00
C PRO A 234 12.52 36.92 3.83
N GLU A 235 11.86 36.69 2.69
CA GLU A 235 11.81 37.66 1.59
C GLU A 235 10.43 37.72 0.90
N GLY A 236 9.52 38.51 1.47
CA GLY A 236 8.91 39.66 0.78
C GLY A 236 8.12 39.50 -0.54
N SER A 237 7.52 38.37 -0.89
CA SER A 237 6.61 38.30 -2.08
C SER A 237 5.13 38.13 -1.70
N PRO A 238 4.28 39.15 -1.90
CA PRO A 238 2.84 39.02 -1.76
C PRO A 238 2.25 38.37 -3.03
N LEU A 239 1.34 37.41 -2.85
CA LEU A 239 0.51 36.74 -3.87
C LEU A 239 1.18 35.59 -4.64
N ALA A 240 1.46 34.47 -3.96
CA ALA A 240 1.55 33.15 -4.60
C ALA A 240 0.28 32.32 -4.28
N PRO A 241 -0.25 31.52 -5.24
CA PRO A 241 -1.43 30.68 -5.03
C PRO A 241 -1.24 29.67 -3.88
N PRO A 242 -2.33 29.15 -3.26
CA PRO A 242 -2.30 28.36 -2.02
C PRO A 242 -1.67 26.96 -2.12
N HIS A 243 -1.00 26.64 -3.23
CA HIS A 243 -0.19 25.44 -3.34
C HIS A 243 1.27 25.88 -3.42
N PRO A 244 2.11 25.58 -2.40
CA PRO A 244 3.54 25.83 -2.53
C PRO A 244 4.02 25.14 -3.82
N ARG A 245 4.69 25.90 -4.70
CA ARG A 245 5.49 25.31 -5.76
C ARG A 245 6.56 24.47 -5.08
N MET A 246 6.28 23.19 -4.90
CA MET A 246 7.29 22.20 -4.54
C MET A 246 8.09 21.90 -5.81
N ASP A 247 8.92 22.86 -6.22
CA ASP A 247 9.98 22.59 -7.16
C ASP A 247 10.94 21.64 -6.45
N VAL A 248 10.89 20.36 -6.83
CA VAL A 248 11.81 19.34 -6.30
C VAL A 248 13.22 19.82 -6.63
N PRO A 249 14.07 20.13 -5.64
CA PRO A 249 15.45 20.49 -5.91
C PRO A 249 16.09 19.34 -6.67
N LYS A 250 16.50 19.60 -7.92
CA LYS A 250 17.22 18.59 -8.71
C LYS A 250 18.55 18.31 -8.04
N GLY A 251 18.63 17.20 -7.30
CA GLY A 251 19.89 16.58 -6.92
C GLY A 251 20.47 16.97 -5.57
N ASP A 252 19.68 17.48 -4.62
CA ASP A 252 20.18 17.64 -3.24
C ASP A 252 19.92 16.36 -2.40
N PRO A 253 20.96 15.56 -2.08
CA PRO A 253 20.82 14.38 -1.24
C PRO A 253 20.42 14.69 0.20
N THR A 254 20.53 15.95 0.66
CA THR A 254 20.14 16.33 2.03
C THR A 254 18.62 16.33 2.25
N ALA A 255 17.82 16.44 1.17
CA ALA A 255 16.36 16.37 1.24
C ALA A 255 15.84 14.99 1.72
N ALA A 256 16.67 13.94 1.70
CA ALA A 256 16.33 12.65 2.28
C ALA A 256 16.42 12.65 3.83
N VAL A 257 17.34 13.44 4.40
CA VAL A 257 17.59 13.50 5.86
C VAL A 257 16.44 14.18 6.59
N GLU A 258 15.77 15.15 5.96
CA GLU A 258 14.65 15.88 6.58
C GLU A 258 13.35 15.07 6.67
N GLN A 259 13.26 13.92 5.99
CA GLN A 259 12.03 13.16 5.94
C GLN A 259 11.94 12.08 7.04
N GLU A 260 13.05 11.68 7.68
CA GLU A 260 13.04 10.64 8.72
C GLU A 260 12.08 10.93 9.89
N PRO A 261 11.98 12.17 10.41
CA PRO A 261 11.02 12.49 11.48
C PRO A 261 9.57 12.30 11.02
N ALA A 262 9.26 12.57 9.75
CA ALA A 262 7.93 12.38 9.19
C ALA A 262 7.57 10.88 9.06
N LEU A 263 8.54 10.04 8.68
CA LEU A 263 8.34 8.60 8.63
C LEU A 263 8.06 8.02 10.02
N ALA A 264 8.88 8.37 11.02
CA ALA A 264 8.69 7.92 12.40
C ALA A 264 7.34 8.39 12.98
N ALA A 265 6.95 9.65 12.72
CA ALA A 265 5.64 10.16 13.13
C ALA A 265 4.47 9.43 12.45
N ALA A 266 4.62 9.06 11.18
CA ALA A 266 3.62 8.29 10.44
C ALA A 266 3.52 6.84 10.98
N GLU A 267 4.63 6.19 11.36
CA GLU A 267 4.59 4.88 12.01
C GLU A 267 3.85 4.93 13.35
N ALA A 268 4.18 5.93 14.18
CA ALA A 268 3.51 6.15 15.45
C ALA A 268 2.01 6.38 15.25
N ALA A 269 1.60 7.05 14.17
CA ALA A 269 0.19 7.19 13.82
C ALA A 269 -0.46 5.82 13.49
N CYS A 270 0.19 4.95 12.73
CA CYS A 270 -0.32 3.58 12.50
C CYS A 270 -0.49 2.79 13.80
N VAL A 271 0.46 2.87 14.73
CA VAL A 271 0.36 2.23 16.06
C VAL A 271 -0.83 2.76 16.85
N ASN A 272 -1.01 4.09 16.86
CA ASN A 272 -2.05 4.74 17.66
C ASN A 272 -3.46 4.62 17.06
N LEU A 273 -3.58 4.46 15.74
CA LEU A 273 -4.86 4.35 15.05
C LEU A 273 -5.55 2.99 15.27
N PHE A 274 -4.77 1.94 15.55
CA PHE A 274 -5.28 0.58 15.62
C PHE A 274 -4.82 -0.11 16.90
N SER A 275 -5.74 -0.76 17.61
CA SER A 275 -5.42 -1.55 18.79
C SER A 275 -4.81 -2.91 18.48
N ASN A 276 -5.03 -3.40 17.26
CA ASN A 276 -4.57 -4.71 16.81
C ASN A 276 -3.30 -4.59 15.95
N THR A 277 -2.29 -5.37 16.30
CA THR A 277 -0.97 -5.47 15.65
C THR A 277 -1.07 -5.80 14.15
N ALA A 278 -2.03 -6.62 13.72
CA ALA A 278 -2.22 -6.95 12.31
C ALA A 278 -2.61 -5.70 11.50
N ALA A 279 -3.58 -4.93 12.00
CA ALA A 279 -4.01 -3.67 11.39
C ALA A 279 -2.88 -2.63 11.40
N GLN A 280 -2.12 -2.54 12.50
CA GLN A 280 -0.93 -1.69 12.57
C GLN A 280 0.12 -2.07 11.50
N HIS A 281 0.38 -3.37 11.33
CA HIS A 281 1.30 -3.88 10.31
C HIS A 281 0.81 -3.55 8.90
N TYR A 282 -0.47 -3.80 8.57
CA TYR A 282 -1.02 -3.44 7.27
C TYR A 282 -0.96 -1.92 7.02
N CYS A 283 -1.27 -1.10 8.03
CA CYS A 283 -1.06 0.35 7.93
C CYS A 283 0.41 0.70 7.63
N ALA A 284 1.36 0.10 8.36
CA ALA A 284 2.77 0.31 8.10
C ALA A 284 3.17 -0.12 6.68
N THR A 285 2.63 -1.22 6.14
CA THR A 285 2.93 -1.64 4.76
C THR A 285 2.51 -0.59 3.72
N GLY A 286 1.34 0.03 3.86
CA GLY A 286 0.89 1.09 2.95
C GLY A 286 1.71 2.37 3.09
N LEU A 287 2.05 2.72 4.33
CA LEU A 287 2.95 3.83 4.64
C LEU A 287 4.33 3.62 3.99
N TYR A 288 4.94 2.46 4.16
CA TYR A 288 6.25 2.17 3.59
C TYR A 288 6.21 2.09 2.06
N MET A 289 5.14 1.53 1.49
CA MET A 289 4.91 1.57 0.05
C MET A 289 4.92 3.01 -0.46
N GLN A 290 4.13 3.88 0.16
CA GLN A 290 4.06 5.29 -0.23
C GLN A 290 5.43 5.95 -0.08
N TRP A 291 6.13 5.72 1.03
CA TRP A 291 7.44 6.29 1.32
C TRP A 291 8.49 5.92 0.27
N PHE A 292 8.66 4.63 0.00
CA PHE A 292 9.63 4.17 -1.00
C PHE A 292 9.23 4.60 -2.42
N MET A 293 7.94 4.83 -2.67
CA MET A 293 7.48 5.42 -3.94
C MET A 293 7.72 6.93 -4.03
N THR A 294 7.80 7.66 -2.91
CA THR A 294 8.13 9.09 -2.89
C THR A 294 9.61 9.36 -2.96
N GLN A 295 10.45 8.40 -2.56
CA GLN A 295 11.89 8.52 -2.73
C GLN A 295 12.27 8.59 -4.21
N PRO A 296 13.30 9.37 -4.59
CA PRO A 296 13.84 9.35 -5.95
C PRO A 296 14.15 7.90 -6.34
N ARG A 297 13.72 7.48 -7.53
CA ARG A 297 14.16 6.19 -8.08
C ARG A 297 15.68 6.17 -8.09
N LEU A 298 16.25 5.06 -7.66
CA LEU A 298 17.66 4.81 -7.83
C LEU A 298 17.94 4.88 -9.34
N GLU A 299 18.73 5.85 -9.77
CA GLU A 299 19.16 5.95 -11.16
C GLU A 299 19.83 4.63 -11.58
N PRO A 300 19.65 4.11 -12.82
CA PRO A 300 20.18 2.80 -13.21
C PRO A 300 21.68 2.61 -12.98
N LEU A 301 22.48 3.66 -13.16
CA LEU A 301 23.92 3.66 -12.86
C LEU A 301 24.21 3.53 -11.35
N ARG A 302 23.29 3.98 -10.50
CA ARG A 302 23.32 3.71 -9.06
C ARG A 302 22.93 2.27 -8.72
N ILE A 303 22.17 1.55 -9.54
CA ILE A 303 21.77 0.16 -9.26
C ILE A 303 22.95 -0.79 -9.36
N ALA A 304 23.78 -0.67 -10.40
CA ALA A 304 24.97 -1.52 -10.54
C ALA A 304 26.02 -1.24 -9.45
N SER A 305 26.22 0.05 -9.13
CA SER A 305 27.08 0.45 -8.01
C SER A 305 26.45 0.13 -6.65
N TRP A 306 25.12 0.15 -6.53
CA TRP A 306 24.39 -0.31 -5.36
C TRP A 306 24.54 -1.81 -5.19
N MET A 307 24.29 -2.65 -6.19
CA MET A 307 24.50 -4.09 -6.08
C MET A 307 25.94 -4.40 -5.68
N ALA A 308 26.93 -3.76 -6.32
CA ALA A 308 28.34 -3.90 -5.92
C ALA A 308 28.64 -3.38 -4.49
N TYR A 309 27.90 -2.37 -4.00
CA TYR A 309 28.02 -1.79 -2.65
C TYR A 309 27.29 -2.63 -1.58
N TYR A 310 26.09 -3.13 -1.87
CA TYR A 310 25.18 -3.86 -0.97
C TYR A 310 25.56 -5.34 -0.79
N VAL A 311 26.44 -5.82 -1.65
CA VAL A 311 27.05 -7.16 -1.53
C VAL A 311 28.26 -7.10 -0.59
N LYS A 312 28.90 -5.92 -0.48
CA LYS A 312 30.05 -5.70 0.40
C LYS A 312 29.68 -5.04 1.74
N ARG A 313 28.52 -4.39 1.80
CA ARG A 313 27.94 -3.79 3.00
C ARG A 313 26.50 -4.27 3.06
N PRO A 314 25.95 -4.69 4.21
CA PRO A 314 24.50 -4.84 4.30
C PRO A 314 23.85 -3.55 3.77
N PRO A 315 22.64 -3.63 3.18
CA PRO A 315 21.87 -2.45 2.85
C PRO A 315 22.02 -1.42 3.96
N ASP A 316 22.06 -0.13 3.64
CA ASP A 316 21.88 0.86 4.69
C ASP A 316 20.48 0.60 5.25
N THR A 317 20.37 -0.29 6.22
CA THR A 317 19.13 -0.82 6.77
C THR A 317 18.70 0.03 7.93
N ALA A 318 19.43 1.08 8.27
CA ALA A 318 19.19 1.92 9.44
C ALA A 318 17.73 2.33 9.56
N GLU A 319 17.06 2.66 8.43
CA GLU A 319 15.64 3.04 8.47
C GLU A 319 14.73 1.87 8.83
N CYS A 320 14.97 0.68 8.27
CA CYS A 320 14.19 -0.52 8.58
C CYS A 320 14.60 -1.18 9.91
N ASP A 321 15.83 -0.96 10.38
CA ASP A 321 16.35 -1.49 11.64
C ASP A 321 15.80 -0.72 12.84
N ALA A 322 15.59 0.59 12.66
CA ALA A 322 14.96 1.46 13.64
C ALA A 322 13.42 1.44 13.59
N SER A 323 12.85 0.86 12.52
CA SER A 323 11.39 0.78 12.31
C SER A 323 10.71 -0.09 13.37
N SER A 324 9.50 0.32 13.77
CA SER A 324 8.61 -0.53 14.58
C SER A 324 8.03 -1.71 13.79
N PHE A 325 8.15 -1.69 12.46
CA PHE A 325 7.60 -2.66 11.51
C PHE A 325 8.65 -3.08 10.46
N PRO A 326 9.77 -3.70 10.86
CA PRO A 326 10.87 -4.03 9.96
C PRO A 326 10.40 -4.86 8.76
N ALA A 327 9.53 -5.86 8.97
CA ALA A 327 8.95 -6.65 7.88
C ALA A 327 8.22 -5.79 6.83
N ALA A 328 7.40 -4.82 7.27
CA ALA A 328 6.69 -3.92 6.36
C ALA A 328 7.65 -3.01 5.59
N CYS A 329 8.69 -2.48 6.26
CA CYS A 329 9.73 -1.66 5.63
C CYS A 329 10.50 -2.46 4.57
N PHE A 330 10.99 -3.64 4.95
CA PHE A 330 11.81 -4.48 4.09
C PHE A 330 11.06 -5.02 2.87
N VAL A 331 9.76 -5.33 2.96
CA VAL A 331 8.96 -5.75 1.78
C VAL A 331 9.10 -4.73 0.65
N TYR A 332 8.92 -3.44 0.93
CA TYR A 332 8.93 -2.42 -0.11
C TYR A 332 10.33 -1.97 -0.50
N LYS A 333 11.28 -1.99 0.44
CA LYS A 333 12.70 -1.78 0.13
C LYS A 333 13.20 -2.84 -0.85
N TRP A 334 12.98 -4.13 -0.54
CA TRP A 334 13.36 -5.22 -1.42
C TRP A 334 12.55 -5.21 -2.71
N ARG A 335 11.27 -4.86 -2.71
CA ARG A 335 10.50 -4.72 -3.96
C ARG A 335 11.17 -3.75 -4.93
N GLN A 336 11.63 -2.58 -4.45
CA GLN A 336 12.35 -1.63 -5.30
C GLN A 336 13.63 -2.24 -5.87
N ILE A 337 14.43 -2.88 -5.01
CA ILE A 337 15.68 -3.54 -5.40
C ILE A 337 15.42 -4.67 -6.41
N VAL A 338 14.56 -5.63 -6.08
CA VAL A 338 14.29 -6.81 -6.90
C VAL A 338 13.65 -6.40 -8.24
N SER A 339 12.71 -5.45 -8.27
CA SER A 339 12.09 -4.99 -9.53
C SER A 339 13.08 -4.35 -10.51
N GLN A 340 14.17 -3.81 -9.98
CA GLN A 340 15.26 -3.22 -10.72
C GLN A 340 16.32 -4.25 -11.12
N VAL A 341 16.35 -5.37 -10.39
CA VAL A 341 17.39 -6.40 -10.44
C VAL A 341 16.92 -7.68 -11.16
N TYR A 342 15.66 -7.79 -11.54
CA TYR A 342 15.14 -9.00 -12.20
C TYR A 342 14.92 -8.85 -13.70
N ASP A 343 15.57 -7.88 -14.35
CA ASP A 343 15.69 -7.89 -15.82
C ASP A 343 16.67 -8.99 -16.29
N SER A 344 16.58 -9.39 -17.56
CA SER A 344 17.26 -10.57 -18.12
C SER A 344 18.79 -10.53 -18.07
N GLU A 345 19.39 -9.35 -17.93
CA GLU A 345 20.85 -9.22 -17.74
C GLU A 345 21.28 -9.53 -16.30
N THR A 346 20.36 -9.43 -15.35
CA THR A 346 20.68 -9.36 -13.93
C THR A 346 20.59 -10.71 -13.19
N LEU A 347 20.00 -11.74 -13.81
CA LEU A 347 20.25 -13.14 -13.43
C LEU A 347 21.75 -13.50 -13.43
N LYS A 348 22.55 -12.82 -14.27
CA LYS A 348 24.02 -12.93 -14.23
C LYS A 348 24.61 -12.21 -13.01
N LEU A 349 24.02 -11.09 -12.59
CA LEU A 349 24.44 -10.35 -11.40
C LEU A 349 24.10 -11.11 -10.11
N GLN A 350 22.95 -11.77 -10.01
CA GLN A 350 22.65 -12.66 -8.87
C GLN A 350 23.71 -13.76 -8.70
N ARG A 351 24.21 -14.33 -9.80
CA ARG A 351 25.32 -15.30 -9.77
C ARG A 351 26.66 -14.64 -9.41
N ALA A 352 26.91 -13.41 -9.86
CA ALA A 352 28.17 -12.71 -9.62
C ALA A 352 28.30 -12.11 -8.21
N TYR A 353 27.17 -11.79 -7.57
CA TYR A 353 27.11 -10.99 -6.36
C TYR A 353 26.49 -11.70 -5.15
N GLY A 354 26.06 -12.95 -5.31
CA GLY A 354 25.53 -13.77 -4.21
C GLY A 354 24.03 -13.64 -4.00
N SER A 355 23.49 -14.50 -3.15
CA SER A 355 22.06 -14.51 -2.85
C SER A 355 21.65 -13.20 -2.17
N PRO A 356 20.55 -12.55 -2.59
CA PRO A 356 19.99 -11.39 -1.89
C PRO A 356 19.75 -11.63 -0.39
N TYR A 357 19.59 -12.90 0.02
CA TYR A 357 19.52 -13.30 1.43
C TYR A 357 20.83 -13.09 2.19
N GLY A 358 21.99 -13.15 1.52
CA GLY A 358 23.29 -12.95 2.17
C GLY A 358 23.37 -11.63 2.92
N SER A 359 22.78 -10.57 2.36
CA SER A 359 22.66 -9.27 3.02
C SER A 359 21.77 -9.31 4.27
N CYS A 360 20.66 -10.06 4.25
CA CYS A 360 19.83 -10.26 5.44
C CYS A 360 20.52 -11.15 6.49
N LEU A 361 21.23 -12.20 6.06
CA LEU A 361 21.96 -13.12 6.94
C LEU A 361 23.21 -12.48 7.57
N ALA A 362 23.67 -11.35 7.04
CA ALA A 362 24.72 -10.53 7.65
C ALA A 362 24.21 -9.68 8.84
N LEU A 363 22.89 -9.47 8.95
CA LEU A 363 22.31 -8.82 10.13
C LEU A 363 22.44 -9.74 11.36
N PRO A 364 22.51 -9.19 12.59
CA PRO A 364 22.64 -10.03 13.78
C PRO A 364 21.51 -11.05 13.88
N GLN A 365 21.85 -12.29 14.22
CA GLN A 365 20.89 -13.40 14.35
C GLN A 365 19.75 -13.05 15.31
N GLU A 366 18.55 -13.56 14.99
CA GLU A 366 17.33 -13.41 15.80
C GLU A 366 16.88 -11.96 16.07
N THR A 367 17.41 -10.98 15.32
CA THR A 367 16.90 -9.60 15.41
C THR A 367 15.61 -9.44 14.60
N PRO A 368 14.67 -8.58 15.05
CA PRO A 368 13.49 -8.22 14.26
C PRO A 368 13.84 -7.71 12.86
N ALA A 369 14.95 -6.98 12.74
CA ALA A 369 15.50 -6.51 11.47
C ALA A 369 15.84 -7.66 10.52
N ARG A 370 16.58 -8.68 10.99
CA ARG A 370 16.94 -9.85 10.19
C ARG A 370 15.72 -10.63 9.72
N LEU A 371 14.81 -10.94 10.63
CA LEU A 371 13.57 -11.66 10.30
C LEU A 371 12.70 -10.82 9.34
N GLY A 372 12.59 -9.51 9.57
CA GLY A 372 11.90 -8.60 8.67
C GLY A 372 12.53 -8.52 7.28
N CYS A 373 13.86 -8.53 7.19
CA CYS A 373 14.60 -8.55 5.94
C CYS A 373 14.31 -9.82 5.15
N ILE A 374 14.35 -10.98 5.80
CA ILE A 374 14.05 -12.30 5.22
C ILE A 374 12.57 -12.40 4.78
N PHE A 375 11.64 -11.89 5.58
CA PHE A 375 10.24 -11.78 5.21
C PHE A 375 10.07 -10.88 3.97
N GLY A 376 10.68 -9.70 4.00
CA GLY A 376 10.55 -8.70 2.95
C GLY A 376 11.07 -9.16 1.60
N ILE A 377 12.22 -9.84 1.60
CA ILE A 377 12.83 -10.33 0.37
C ILE A 377 12.03 -11.48 -0.24
N ALA A 378 11.48 -12.38 0.57
CA ALA A 378 10.63 -13.46 0.11
C ALA A 378 9.35 -12.91 -0.54
N GLY A 379 8.70 -11.94 0.11
CA GLY A 379 7.52 -11.27 -0.45
C GLY A 379 7.82 -10.50 -1.75
N ALA A 380 8.96 -9.81 -1.83
CA ALA A 380 9.39 -9.08 -3.02
C ALA A 380 9.68 -10.00 -4.21
N LEU A 381 10.37 -11.12 -3.97
CA LEU A 381 10.69 -12.08 -5.03
C LEU A 381 9.42 -12.81 -5.50
N MET A 382 8.51 -13.18 -4.60
CA MET A 382 7.22 -13.78 -4.96
C MET A 382 6.37 -12.85 -5.85
N GLU A 383 6.48 -11.53 -5.67
CA GLU A 383 5.85 -10.56 -6.58
C GLU A 383 6.51 -10.55 -7.97
N GLN A 384 7.84 -10.58 -8.03
CA GLN A 384 8.57 -10.37 -9.27
C GLN A 384 8.52 -11.55 -10.23
N HIS A 385 8.49 -12.77 -9.71
CA HIS A 385 8.50 -13.95 -10.57
C HIS A 385 7.23 -14.10 -11.40
N ASN A 386 6.11 -13.42 -11.06
CA ASN A 386 4.79 -13.55 -11.70
C ASN A 386 4.28 -15.00 -11.87
N THR A 387 5.05 -16.00 -11.42
CA THR A 387 4.72 -17.42 -11.44
C THR A 387 3.73 -17.71 -10.34
N HIS A 388 3.71 -16.86 -9.29
CA HIS A 388 2.86 -16.98 -8.13
C HIS A 388 2.75 -18.46 -7.69
N SER A 389 3.88 -19.15 -7.60
CA SER A 389 3.89 -20.59 -7.29
C SER A 389 4.67 -20.83 -6.02
N ALA A 390 4.18 -21.71 -5.16
CA ALA A 390 4.87 -22.15 -3.95
C ALA A 390 6.23 -22.81 -4.22
N THR A 391 6.46 -23.31 -5.44
CA THR A 391 7.79 -23.83 -5.83
C THR A 391 8.88 -22.76 -5.69
N PHE A 392 8.52 -21.50 -5.90
CA PHE A 392 9.42 -20.37 -5.64
C PHE A 392 9.84 -20.35 -4.17
N ALA A 393 8.91 -20.38 -3.22
CA ALA A 393 9.27 -20.30 -1.81
C ALA A 393 10.09 -21.51 -1.33
N ALA A 394 9.92 -22.69 -1.95
CA ALA A 394 10.74 -23.85 -1.66
C ALA A 394 12.24 -23.61 -1.97
N ASP A 395 12.56 -23.06 -3.15
CA ASP A 395 13.95 -22.86 -3.57
C ASP A 395 14.70 -21.83 -2.71
N TYR A 396 13.99 -20.83 -2.17
CA TYR A 396 14.61 -19.71 -1.46
C TYR A 396 14.50 -19.83 0.07
N CYS A 397 13.47 -20.50 0.60
CA CYS A 397 13.31 -20.69 2.04
C CYS A 397 13.93 -21.99 2.56
N ALA A 398 14.09 -23.03 1.73
CA ALA A 398 14.67 -24.30 2.18
C ALA A 398 16.12 -24.19 2.71
N PRO A 399 17.00 -23.35 2.13
CA PRO A 399 18.36 -23.19 2.64
C PRO A 399 18.46 -22.53 4.03
N LEU A 400 17.36 -21.98 4.57
CA LEU A 400 17.36 -21.34 5.89
C LEU A 400 17.25 -22.40 6.99
N GLU A 401 18.37 -22.62 7.69
CA GLU A 401 18.52 -23.63 8.75
C GLU A 401 17.75 -23.24 10.02
N ALA A 402 17.78 -21.95 10.40
CA ALA A 402 17.08 -21.47 11.59
C ALA A 402 15.56 -21.46 11.35
N GLU A 403 14.79 -22.12 12.23
CA GLU A 403 13.34 -22.24 12.09
C GLU A 403 12.64 -20.88 11.99
N ALA A 404 13.05 -19.91 12.82
CA ALA A 404 12.48 -18.56 12.80
C ALA A 404 12.70 -17.85 11.45
N GLU A 405 13.84 -18.08 10.79
CA GLU A 405 14.16 -17.49 9.49
C GLU A 405 13.37 -18.15 8.37
N ALA A 406 13.31 -19.48 8.36
CA ALA A 406 12.52 -20.22 7.39
C ALA A 406 11.03 -19.87 7.50
N ARG A 407 10.51 -19.75 8.73
CA ARG A 407 9.15 -19.26 8.98
C ARG A 407 8.96 -17.84 8.46
N ALA A 408 9.84 -16.89 8.81
CA ALA A 408 9.75 -15.52 8.29
C ALA A 408 9.77 -15.47 6.76
N CYS A 409 10.55 -16.33 6.11
CA CYS A 409 10.61 -16.46 4.65
C CYS A 409 9.27 -16.96 4.07
N VAL A 410 8.73 -18.06 4.61
CA VAL A 410 7.43 -18.61 4.20
C VAL A 410 6.31 -17.59 4.42
N ASP A 411 6.29 -16.94 5.59
CA ASP A 411 5.31 -15.91 5.92
C ASP A 411 5.38 -14.74 4.94
N GLY A 412 6.57 -14.29 4.55
CA GLY A 412 6.77 -13.23 3.57
C GLY A 412 6.25 -13.61 2.18
N ALA A 413 6.53 -14.85 1.75
CA ALA A 413 6.03 -15.38 0.50
C ALA A 413 4.49 -15.49 0.51
N LEU A 414 3.90 -15.99 1.61
CA LEU A 414 2.45 -16.15 1.75
C LEU A 414 1.72 -14.84 1.90
N PHE A 415 2.29 -13.88 2.63
CA PHE A 415 1.79 -12.51 2.70
C PHE A 415 1.61 -11.94 1.29
N ARG A 416 2.57 -12.19 0.39
CA ARG A 416 2.45 -11.75 -1.00
C ARG A 416 1.49 -12.62 -1.81
N ALA A 417 1.56 -13.93 -1.67
CA ALA A 417 0.69 -14.86 -2.38
C ALA A 417 -0.80 -14.63 -2.05
N GLY A 418 -1.10 -14.26 -0.80
CA GLY A 418 -2.44 -13.98 -0.29
C GLY A 418 -3.17 -12.85 -1.04
N LYS A 419 -2.42 -11.98 -1.74
CA LYS A 419 -3.00 -10.97 -2.64
C LYS A 419 -3.63 -11.57 -3.89
N TYR A 420 -3.17 -12.75 -4.30
CA TYR A 420 -3.58 -13.40 -5.55
C TYR A 420 -4.40 -14.67 -5.29
N PHE A 421 -4.15 -15.35 -4.18
CA PHE A 421 -4.77 -16.63 -3.85
C PHE A 421 -5.38 -16.63 -2.47
N SER A 422 -6.49 -17.34 -2.34
CA SER A 422 -7.14 -17.59 -1.06
C SER A 422 -7.71 -19.00 -1.01
N GLY A 423 -8.06 -19.45 0.20
CA GLY A 423 -8.77 -20.70 0.44
C GLY A 423 -8.08 -21.94 -0.14
N ALA A 424 -8.80 -22.69 -0.98
CA ALA A 424 -8.32 -23.96 -1.52
C ALA A 424 -7.05 -23.81 -2.37
N ARG A 425 -6.92 -22.70 -3.11
CA ARG A 425 -5.74 -22.46 -3.93
C ARG A 425 -4.50 -22.23 -3.05
N MET A 426 -4.61 -21.41 -2.01
CA MET A 426 -3.51 -21.20 -1.08
C MET A 426 -3.06 -22.51 -0.42
N ARG A 427 -4.02 -23.36 0.00
CA ARG A 427 -3.70 -24.68 0.56
C ARG A 427 -3.00 -25.59 -0.45
N ALA A 428 -3.40 -25.57 -1.71
CA ALA A 428 -2.75 -26.34 -2.76
C ALA A 428 -1.31 -25.88 -3.00
N GLU A 429 -1.06 -24.56 -2.99
CA GLU A 429 0.30 -24.01 -3.04
C GLU A 429 1.11 -24.48 -1.82
N CYS A 430 0.57 -24.41 -0.61
CA CYS A 430 1.25 -24.91 0.60
C CYS A 430 1.56 -26.41 0.58
N ALA A 431 0.71 -27.23 -0.05
CA ALA A 431 0.96 -28.65 -0.20
C ALA A 431 2.03 -28.97 -1.27
N ALA A 432 2.37 -28.01 -2.14
CA ALA A 432 3.34 -28.21 -3.22
C ALA A 432 4.80 -28.02 -2.77
N PHE A 433 5.05 -27.61 -1.53
CA PHE A 433 6.42 -27.53 -0.99
C PHE A 433 7.04 -28.93 -0.87
N ALA A 434 8.20 -29.12 -1.50
CA ALA A 434 8.93 -30.38 -1.43
C ALA A 434 9.55 -30.63 -0.04
N ASP A 435 9.90 -29.58 0.69
CA ASP A 435 10.36 -29.66 2.09
C ASP A 435 9.12 -29.80 3.02
N PRO A 436 8.94 -30.95 3.72
CA PRO A 436 7.81 -31.15 4.61
C PRO A 436 7.71 -30.10 5.72
N ARG A 437 8.85 -29.59 6.21
CA ARG A 437 8.90 -28.53 7.22
C ARG A 437 8.27 -27.25 6.69
N LEU A 438 8.63 -26.84 5.47
CA LEU A 438 8.04 -25.64 4.85
C LEU A 438 6.57 -25.85 4.52
N SER A 439 6.17 -27.05 4.10
CA SER A 439 4.76 -27.38 3.86
C SER A 439 3.94 -27.26 5.15
N GLU A 440 4.45 -27.77 6.27
CA GLU A 440 3.80 -27.65 7.59
C GLU A 440 3.71 -26.20 8.05
N LEU A 441 4.81 -25.44 7.93
CA LEU A 441 4.82 -24.00 8.22
C LEU A 441 3.78 -23.26 7.38
N CYS A 442 3.73 -23.56 6.08
CA CYS A 442 2.79 -22.95 5.16
C CYS A 442 1.35 -23.32 5.48
N ALA A 443 1.07 -24.60 5.76
CA ALA A 443 -0.25 -25.08 6.13
C ALA A 443 -0.75 -24.44 7.43
N ALA A 444 0.14 -24.24 8.42
CA ALA A 444 -0.20 -23.55 9.67
C ALA A 444 -0.57 -22.07 9.46
N VAL A 445 -0.02 -21.45 8.41
CA VAL A 445 -0.23 -20.03 8.09
C VAL A 445 -1.41 -19.83 7.13
N GLY A 446 -1.62 -20.76 6.20
CA GLY A 446 -2.69 -20.73 5.20
C GLY A 446 -4.03 -21.34 5.64
N ALA A 447 -4.07 -21.97 6.82
CA ALA A 447 -5.29 -22.46 7.49
C ALA A 447 -5.85 -21.39 8.43
#